data_AF-A0A852V7M4-F1
#
_entry.id   AF-A0A852V7M4-F1
#
_cell.length_a   1.000
_cell.length_b   1.000
_cell.length_c   1.000
_cell.angle_alpha   90.00
_cell.angle_beta   90.00
_cell.angle_gamma   90.00
#
_symmetry.space_group_name_H-M   'P 1'
#
loop_
_entity.id
_entity.type
_entity.pdbx_description
1 polymer ?
#
loop_
_entity_poly.entity_id
_entity_poly.type
_entity_poly.pdbx_seq_one_letter_code
_entity_poly.pdbx_strand_id
1 'polypeptide(L)'
;MKNTTQWICCATLGLAATLIPAKAKAATDDDKKFLATAAQSDQNEIALSQLADQKGTNPAVKAFAGKMVKEHTNMTESMKPFADSWGLTPPSGPDADHQKELDKLNGLSGNDFDKEYMSQMVTDHSKALSAFTSEAKDTKDVKFRAAVIKGKTAVAAHKNMAYDLKKKL
;
A
#
# COMPACT_ATOMS: atom_id res chain seq x y z
N MET A 1 -34.03 53.99 -49.29
CA MET A 1 -32.94 53.60 -50.22
C MET A 1 -31.69 53.32 -49.39
N LYS A 2 -30.87 52.33 -49.78
CA LYS A 2 -29.38 52.23 -49.66
C LYS A 2 -28.68 53.24 -48.72
N ASN A 3 -27.78 52.91 -47.78
CA ASN A 3 -26.86 51.77 -47.69
C ASN A 3 -26.18 51.64 -46.30
N THR A 4 -25.85 50.39 -45.92
CA THR A 4 -24.56 49.85 -45.39
C THR A 4 -23.67 50.56 -44.36
N THR A 5 -22.98 49.70 -43.57
CA THR A 5 -21.67 49.87 -42.85
C THR A 5 -21.84 50.15 -41.35
N GLN A 6 -21.13 49.51 -40.38
CA GLN A 6 -20.02 48.53 -40.42
C GLN A 6 -20.19 47.40 -39.37
N TRP A 7 -19.28 46.41 -39.38
CA TRP A 7 -19.04 45.42 -38.29
C TRP A 7 -17.89 45.86 -37.37
N ILE A 8 -17.94 45.49 -36.09
CA ILE A 8 -16.75 45.20 -35.27
C ILE A 8 -16.99 43.89 -34.50
N CYS A 9 -16.43 42.78 -35.01
CA CYS A 9 -16.29 41.55 -34.24
C CYS A 9 -15.08 41.66 -33.30
N CYS A 10 -15.31 41.97 -32.03
CA CYS A 10 -14.34 41.63 -30.98
C CYS A 10 -14.43 40.12 -30.70
N ALA A 11 -13.70 39.33 -31.49
CA ALA A 11 -13.53 37.92 -31.25
C ALA A 11 -12.67 37.71 -29.98
N THR A 12 -13.32 37.56 -28.83
CA THR A 12 -12.66 37.01 -27.65
C THR A 12 -12.33 35.54 -27.95
N LEU A 13 -11.06 35.27 -28.24
CA LEU A 13 -10.49 33.92 -28.30
C LEU A 13 -10.54 33.31 -26.90
N GLY A 14 -11.72 32.81 -26.52
CA GLY A 14 -11.90 31.93 -25.38
C GLY A 14 -11.14 30.65 -25.65
N LEU A 15 -9.92 30.56 -25.12
CA LEU A 15 -9.11 29.35 -25.17
C LEU A 15 -9.76 28.30 -24.25
N ALA A 16 -10.81 27.66 -24.76
CA ALA A 16 -11.46 26.53 -24.12
C ALA A 16 -10.47 25.36 -24.10
N ALA A 17 -9.63 25.34 -23.06
CA ALA A 17 -8.79 24.21 -22.73
C ALA A 17 -9.73 23.02 -22.46
N THR A 18 -9.94 22.21 -23.49
CA THR A 18 -10.67 20.95 -23.37
C THR A 18 -9.85 20.06 -22.45
N LEU A 19 -10.25 20.03 -21.18
CA LEU A 19 -9.84 19.01 -20.23
C LEU A 19 -10.36 17.67 -20.76
N ILE A 20 -9.61 17.06 -21.69
CA ILE A 20 -9.83 15.68 -22.11
C ILE A 20 -9.75 14.87 -20.82
N PRO A 21 -10.84 14.25 -20.35
CA PRO A 21 -10.76 13.40 -19.19
C PRO A 21 -9.84 12.26 -19.58
N ALA A 22 -8.66 12.20 -18.95
CA ALA A 22 -7.72 11.12 -19.16
C ALA A 22 -8.46 9.82 -18.81
N LYS A 23 -8.86 9.05 -19.83
CA LYS A 23 -9.40 7.71 -19.64
C LYS A 23 -8.40 6.96 -18.77
N ALA A 24 -8.87 6.40 -17.66
CA ALA A 24 -8.05 5.52 -16.84
C ALA A 24 -7.45 4.46 -17.78
N LYS A 25 -6.11 4.37 -17.79
CA LYS A 25 -5.46 3.32 -18.58
C LYS A 25 -5.84 2.00 -17.94
N ALA A 26 -6.16 1.00 -18.78
CA ALA A 26 -6.28 -0.36 -18.28
C ALA A 26 -4.97 -0.75 -17.59
N ALA A 27 -5.08 -1.39 -16.43
CA ALA A 27 -3.92 -1.88 -15.70
C ALA A 27 -3.11 -2.87 -16.54
N THR A 28 -1.80 -2.72 -16.49
CA THR A 28 -0.86 -3.73 -16.97
C THR A 28 -0.92 -4.96 -16.07
N ASP A 29 -0.37 -6.08 -16.55
CA ASP A 29 -0.30 -7.28 -15.73
C ASP A 29 0.72 -7.14 -14.59
N ASP A 30 1.69 -6.21 -14.72
CA ASP A 30 2.58 -5.82 -13.62
C ASP A 30 1.83 -5.03 -12.53
N ASP A 31 1.01 -4.02 -12.88
CA ASP A 31 0.17 -3.28 -11.90
C ASP A 31 -0.70 -4.27 -11.09
N LYS A 32 -1.32 -5.23 -11.78
CA LYS A 32 -2.16 -6.28 -11.18
C LYS A 32 -1.37 -7.21 -10.27
N LYS A 33 -0.21 -7.68 -10.73
CA LYS A 33 0.67 -8.59 -9.98
C LYS A 33 1.20 -7.91 -8.72
N PHE A 34 1.62 -6.65 -8.83
CA PHE A 34 2.01 -5.84 -7.68
C PHE A 34 0.84 -5.73 -6.68
N LEU A 35 -0.36 -5.36 -7.15
CA LEU A 35 -1.51 -5.17 -6.26
C LEU A 35 -1.93 -6.47 -5.55
N ALA A 36 -1.95 -7.60 -6.26
CA ALA A 36 -2.19 -8.91 -5.65
C ALA A 36 -1.13 -9.26 -4.58
N THR A 37 0.14 -8.96 -4.86
CA THR A 37 1.26 -9.19 -3.91
C THR A 37 1.14 -8.29 -2.68
N ALA A 38 0.82 -7.01 -2.86
CA ALA A 38 0.63 -6.05 -1.78
C ALA A 38 -0.56 -6.42 -0.89
N ALA A 39 -1.69 -6.83 -1.48
CA ALA A 39 -2.85 -7.31 -0.74
C ALA A 39 -2.56 -8.59 0.07
N GLN A 40 -1.70 -9.49 -0.44
CA GLN A 40 -1.25 -10.65 0.33
C GLN A 40 -0.33 -10.25 1.48
N SER A 41 0.61 -9.32 1.26
CA SER A 41 1.46 -8.75 2.31
C SER A 41 0.63 -8.17 3.45
N ASP A 42 -0.39 -7.38 3.14
CA ASP A 42 -1.29 -6.82 4.15
C ASP A 42 -1.95 -7.92 5.01
N GLN A 43 -2.50 -8.98 4.40
CA GLN A 43 -3.13 -10.06 5.18
C GLN A 43 -2.11 -10.85 6.02
N ASN A 44 -0.90 -11.07 5.49
CA ASN A 44 0.20 -11.70 6.21
C ASN A 44 0.59 -10.87 7.45
N GLU A 45 0.86 -9.58 7.25
CA GLU A 45 1.36 -8.66 8.27
C GLU A 45 0.26 -8.34 9.31
N ILE A 46 -1.01 -8.25 8.91
CA ILE A 46 -2.16 -8.18 9.84
C ILE A 46 -2.20 -9.42 10.74
N ALA A 47 -2.12 -10.64 10.20
CA ALA A 47 -2.21 -11.86 10.99
C ALA A 47 -1.04 -12.01 11.98
N LEU A 48 0.19 -11.77 11.52
CA LEU A 48 1.39 -11.75 12.37
C LEU A 48 1.27 -10.71 13.49
N SER A 49 0.74 -9.53 13.18
CA SER A 49 0.56 -8.44 14.15
C SER A 49 -0.58 -8.71 15.13
N GLN A 50 -1.65 -9.39 14.73
CA GLN A 50 -2.70 -9.83 15.67
C GLN A 50 -2.15 -10.81 16.71
N LEU A 51 -1.28 -11.74 16.29
CA LEU A 51 -0.58 -12.63 17.20
C LEU A 51 0.37 -11.85 18.14
N ALA A 52 1.07 -10.83 17.62
CA ALA A 52 1.99 -10.01 18.41
C ALA A 52 1.29 -9.06 19.40
N ASP A 53 0.10 -8.55 19.09
CA ASP A 53 -0.69 -7.80 20.07
C ASP A 53 -1.19 -8.71 21.21
N GLN A 54 -1.44 -9.99 20.94
CA GLN A 54 -1.80 -10.96 21.97
C GLN A 54 -0.59 -11.40 22.82
N LYS A 55 0.48 -11.89 22.16
CA LYS A 55 1.61 -12.58 22.82
C LYS A 55 2.82 -11.70 23.13
N GLY A 56 2.96 -10.54 22.48
CA GLY A 56 4.11 -9.66 22.65
C GLY A 56 4.21 -9.15 24.10
N THR A 57 5.43 -9.14 24.64
CA THR A 57 5.70 -8.84 26.05
C THR A 57 6.27 -7.44 26.27
N ASN A 58 7.02 -6.92 25.30
CA ASN A 58 7.48 -5.55 25.29
C ASN A 58 6.33 -4.58 24.89
N PRO A 59 5.98 -3.57 25.71
CA PRO A 59 4.89 -2.63 25.39
C PRO A 59 5.06 -1.90 24.05
N ALA A 60 6.30 -1.63 23.62
CA ALA A 60 6.58 -0.99 22.34
C ALA A 60 6.37 -1.93 21.14
N VAL A 61 6.55 -3.25 21.33
CA VAL A 61 6.25 -4.27 20.32
C VAL A 61 4.74 -4.43 20.16
N LYS A 62 3.98 -4.48 21.26
CA LYS A 62 2.50 -4.46 21.21
C LYS A 62 1.97 -3.21 20.52
N ALA A 63 2.49 -2.03 20.88
CA ALA A 63 2.11 -0.77 20.24
C ALA A 63 2.44 -0.71 18.74
N PHE A 64 3.57 -1.31 18.33
CA PHE A 64 3.91 -1.49 16.92
C PHE A 64 2.92 -2.45 16.22
N ALA A 65 2.62 -3.60 16.82
CA ALA A 65 1.68 -4.58 16.29
C ALA A 65 0.26 -4.00 16.09
N GLY A 66 -0.30 -3.32 17.10
CA GLY A 66 -1.59 -2.64 16.97
C GLY A 66 -1.60 -1.55 15.90
N LYS A 67 -0.47 -0.88 15.66
CA LYS A 67 -0.30 0.05 14.53
C LYS A 67 -0.32 -0.68 13.19
N MET A 68 0.40 -1.80 13.04
CA MET A 68 0.42 -2.58 11.80
C MET A 68 -0.99 -3.05 11.43
N VAL A 69 -1.71 -3.69 12.35
CA VAL A 69 -3.11 -4.15 12.11
C VAL A 69 -3.96 -3.01 11.56
N LYS A 70 -3.91 -1.83 12.18
CA LYS A 70 -4.67 -0.66 11.75
C LYS A 70 -4.23 -0.13 10.38
N GLU A 71 -2.92 0.05 10.17
CA GLU A 71 -2.42 0.77 9.00
C GLU A 71 -2.38 -0.11 7.74
N HIS A 72 -2.18 -1.42 7.86
CA HIS A 72 -2.37 -2.37 6.76
C HIS A 72 -3.85 -2.57 6.41
N THR A 73 -4.77 -2.63 7.38
CA THR A 73 -6.22 -2.66 7.09
C THR A 73 -6.64 -1.44 6.27
N ASN A 74 -6.21 -0.24 6.69
CA ASN A 74 -6.45 1.00 5.93
C ASN A 74 -5.80 0.99 4.54
N MET A 75 -4.64 0.33 4.37
CA MET A 75 -3.97 0.22 3.08
C MET A 75 -4.76 -0.68 2.12
N THR A 76 -5.15 -1.88 2.57
CA THR A 76 -6.04 -2.80 1.86
C THR A 76 -7.33 -2.09 1.42
N GLU A 77 -8.02 -1.40 2.34
CA GLU A 77 -9.24 -0.64 2.03
C GLU A 77 -9.00 0.43 0.95
N SER A 78 -7.90 1.17 1.04
CA SER A 78 -7.56 2.22 0.07
C SER A 78 -7.18 1.69 -1.31
N MET A 79 -6.72 0.43 -1.39
CA MET A 79 -6.34 -0.24 -2.63
C MET A 79 -7.48 -1.04 -3.27
N LYS A 80 -8.51 -1.41 -2.48
CA LYS A 80 -9.68 -2.19 -2.94
C LYS A 80 -10.33 -1.67 -4.23
N PRO A 81 -10.53 -0.35 -4.46
CA PRO A 81 -11.16 0.13 -5.70
C PRO A 81 -10.37 -0.21 -6.97
N PHE A 82 -9.05 -0.33 -6.88
CA PHE A 82 -8.21 -0.78 -8.00
C PHE A 82 -8.36 -2.29 -8.22
N ALA A 83 -8.34 -3.08 -7.15
CA ALA A 83 -8.53 -4.54 -7.22
C ALA A 83 -9.88 -4.90 -7.85
N ASP A 84 -10.96 -4.27 -7.36
CA ASP A 84 -12.32 -4.42 -7.91
C ASP A 84 -12.36 -4.04 -9.40
N SER A 85 -11.78 -2.90 -9.76
CA SER A 85 -11.76 -2.41 -11.15
C SER A 85 -10.95 -3.28 -12.11
N TRP A 86 -10.04 -4.12 -11.60
CA TRP A 86 -9.15 -4.97 -12.40
C TRP A 86 -9.51 -6.46 -12.32
N GLY A 87 -10.58 -6.82 -11.61
CA GLY A 87 -11.05 -8.19 -11.45
C GLY A 87 -10.14 -9.05 -10.56
N LEU A 88 -9.45 -8.44 -9.59
CA LEU A 88 -8.61 -9.16 -8.63
C LEU A 88 -9.43 -9.57 -7.40
N THR A 89 -9.38 -10.85 -7.06
CA THR A 89 -9.94 -11.39 -5.81
C THR A 89 -8.99 -11.10 -4.65
N PRO A 90 -9.41 -10.43 -3.56
CA PRO A 90 -8.59 -10.27 -2.37
C PRO A 90 -8.27 -11.61 -1.69
N PRO A 91 -7.08 -11.78 -1.10
CA PRO A 91 -6.78 -12.94 -0.28
C PRO A 91 -7.60 -12.94 1.01
N SER A 92 -7.96 -14.14 1.50
CA SER A 92 -8.80 -14.32 2.69
C SER A 92 -8.03 -14.56 3.99
N GLY A 93 -6.70 -14.44 3.97
CA GLY A 93 -5.82 -14.77 5.07
C GLY A 93 -4.35 -14.82 4.64
N PRO A 94 -3.44 -15.26 5.52
CA PRO A 94 -2.02 -15.36 5.23
C PRO A 94 -1.72 -16.44 4.18
N ASP A 95 -0.62 -16.27 3.44
CA ASP A 95 -0.10 -17.31 2.56
C ASP A 95 0.58 -18.45 3.33
N ALA A 96 0.94 -19.53 2.61
CA ALA A 96 1.50 -20.74 3.20
C ALA A 96 2.88 -20.56 3.86
N ASP A 97 3.64 -19.52 3.53
CA ASP A 97 4.94 -19.24 4.17
C ASP A 97 4.76 -18.39 5.42
N HIS A 98 3.85 -17.40 5.40
CA HIS A 98 3.52 -16.61 6.58
C HIS A 98 2.66 -17.40 7.58
N GLN A 99 1.93 -18.43 7.15
CA GLN A 99 1.33 -19.40 8.06
C GLN A 99 2.39 -20.19 8.86
N LYS A 100 3.48 -20.63 8.22
CA LYS A 100 4.60 -21.30 8.94
C LYS A 100 5.26 -20.33 9.92
N GLU A 101 5.36 -19.05 9.55
CA GLU A 101 5.91 -18.03 10.45
C GLU A 101 4.98 -17.72 11.63
N LEU A 102 3.66 -17.71 11.42
CA LEU A 102 2.67 -17.68 12.51
C LEU A 102 2.81 -18.87 13.45
N ASP A 103 2.94 -20.09 12.91
CA ASP A 103 3.10 -21.31 13.70
C ASP A 103 4.40 -21.28 14.52
N LYS A 104 5.51 -20.83 13.90
CA LYS A 104 6.81 -20.61 14.54
C LYS A 104 6.73 -19.57 15.67
N LEU A 105 6.19 -18.38 15.39
CA LEU A 105 5.97 -17.35 16.40
C LEU A 105 5.06 -17.84 17.54
N ASN A 106 4.05 -18.64 17.24
CA ASN A 106 3.17 -19.18 18.27
C ASN A 106 3.90 -20.19 19.19
N GLY A 107 4.95 -20.85 18.72
CA GLY A 107 5.85 -21.65 19.55
C GLY A 107 6.77 -20.84 20.48
N LEU A 108 6.94 -19.52 20.22
CA LEU A 108 7.80 -18.63 21.00
C LEU A 108 7.03 -17.89 22.12
N SER A 109 7.79 -17.33 23.06
CA SER A 109 7.29 -16.48 24.15
C SER A 109 8.33 -15.45 24.59
N GLY A 110 7.91 -14.44 25.36
CA GLY A 110 8.83 -13.46 25.95
C GLY A 110 9.66 -12.68 24.92
N ASN A 111 10.93 -12.40 25.26
CA ASN A 111 11.82 -11.64 24.39
C ASN A 111 12.15 -12.37 23.07
N ASP A 112 12.10 -13.70 23.03
CA ASP A 112 12.35 -14.47 21.80
C ASP A 112 11.19 -14.30 20.81
N PHE A 113 9.95 -14.28 21.30
CA PHE A 113 8.78 -13.91 20.50
C PHE A 113 8.92 -12.48 19.95
N ASP A 114 9.19 -11.52 20.84
CA ASP A 114 9.30 -10.10 20.47
C ASP A 114 10.42 -9.89 19.43
N LYS A 115 11.57 -10.55 19.57
CA LYS A 115 12.68 -10.50 18.62
C LYS A 115 12.35 -11.08 17.26
N GLU A 116 11.73 -12.26 17.23
CA GLU A 116 11.43 -12.92 15.97
C GLU A 116 10.37 -12.15 15.18
N TYR A 117 9.31 -11.69 15.85
CA TYR A 117 8.28 -10.86 15.22
C TYR A 117 8.88 -9.57 14.64
N MET A 118 9.69 -8.83 15.40
CA MET A 118 10.36 -7.64 14.86
C MET A 118 11.39 -7.97 13.76
N SER A 119 11.97 -9.17 13.76
CA SER A 119 12.86 -9.67 12.69
C SER A 119 12.11 -9.89 11.38
N GLN A 120 10.94 -10.53 11.46
CA GLN A 120 10.06 -10.75 10.31
C GLN A 120 9.57 -9.42 9.74
N MET A 121 9.09 -8.50 10.59
CA MET A 121 8.62 -7.18 10.16
C MET A 121 9.70 -6.37 9.42
N VAL A 122 10.96 -6.38 9.86
CA VAL A 122 12.07 -5.73 9.13
C VAL A 122 12.29 -6.38 7.75
N THR A 123 12.10 -7.69 7.66
CA THR A 123 12.31 -8.47 6.43
C THR A 123 11.23 -8.19 5.41
N ASP A 124 9.96 -8.27 5.79
CA ASP A 124 8.82 -8.11 4.87
C ASP A 124 8.66 -6.66 4.41
N HIS A 125 8.74 -5.69 5.33
CA HIS A 125 8.74 -4.28 4.96
C HIS A 125 9.95 -3.90 4.07
N SER A 126 11.06 -4.63 4.13
CA SER A 126 12.17 -4.45 3.18
C SER A 126 11.86 -4.96 1.77
N LYS A 127 11.19 -6.11 1.65
CA LYS A 127 10.70 -6.63 0.36
C LYS A 127 9.62 -5.71 -0.22
N ALA A 128 8.63 -5.36 0.59
CA ALA A 128 7.53 -4.47 0.22
C ALA A 128 8.06 -3.10 -0.23
N LEU A 129 9.00 -2.47 0.50
CA LEU A 129 9.57 -1.18 0.09
C LEU A 129 10.24 -1.24 -1.29
N SER A 130 10.83 -2.38 -1.65
CA SER A 130 11.39 -2.61 -2.99
C SER A 130 10.28 -2.68 -4.05
N ALA A 131 9.27 -3.52 -3.83
CA ALA A 131 8.12 -3.67 -4.73
C ALA A 131 7.38 -2.34 -4.96
N PHE A 132 7.00 -1.65 -3.88
CA PHE A 132 6.38 -0.32 -3.91
C PHE A 132 7.28 0.74 -4.59
N THR A 133 8.61 0.59 -4.56
CA THR A 133 9.54 1.49 -5.25
C THR A 133 9.59 1.25 -6.75
N SER A 134 9.58 -0.02 -7.20
CA SER A 134 9.48 -0.32 -8.63
C SER A 134 8.13 0.15 -9.16
N GLU A 135 7.04 -0.23 -8.49
CA GLU A 135 5.69 0.09 -8.96
C GLU A 135 5.45 1.60 -9.09
N ALA A 136 5.86 2.41 -8.10
CA ALA A 136 5.72 3.86 -8.15
C ALA A 136 6.44 4.51 -9.35
N LYS A 137 7.49 3.88 -9.87
CA LYS A 137 8.22 4.26 -11.08
C LYS A 137 7.53 3.72 -12.33
N ASP A 138 7.18 2.44 -12.32
CA ASP A 138 6.86 1.66 -13.51
C ASP A 138 5.37 1.72 -13.90
N THR A 139 4.43 1.87 -12.96
CA THR A 139 3.01 2.07 -13.27
C THR A 139 2.78 3.23 -14.25
N LYS A 140 1.69 3.18 -15.01
CA LYS A 140 1.27 4.25 -15.93
C LYS A 140 -0.09 4.86 -15.58
N ASP A 141 -0.79 4.34 -14.58
CA ASP A 141 -1.99 4.98 -14.01
C ASP A 141 -1.55 6.01 -12.94
N VAL A 142 -1.96 7.27 -13.12
CA VAL A 142 -1.60 8.38 -12.22
C VAL A 142 -2.28 8.29 -10.86
N LYS A 143 -3.52 7.78 -10.81
CA LYS A 143 -4.26 7.56 -9.55
C LYS A 143 -3.67 6.39 -8.79
N PHE A 144 -3.35 5.29 -9.48
CA PHE A 144 -2.69 4.15 -8.84
C PHE A 144 -1.32 4.55 -8.31
N ARG A 145 -0.49 5.25 -9.11
CA ARG A 145 0.81 5.77 -8.65
C ARG A 145 0.70 6.57 -7.35
N ALA A 146 -0.33 7.40 -7.19
CA ALA A 146 -0.53 8.17 -5.97
C ALA A 146 -0.82 7.25 -4.75
N ALA A 147 -1.64 6.21 -4.92
CA ALA A 147 -1.90 5.21 -3.88
C ALA A 147 -0.63 4.40 -3.54
N VAL A 148 0.13 3.98 -4.56
CA VAL A 148 1.41 3.26 -4.40
C VAL A 148 2.45 4.13 -3.69
N ILE A 149 2.58 5.42 -4.02
CA ILE A 149 3.49 6.34 -3.32
C ILE A 149 3.09 6.52 -1.84
N LYS A 150 1.79 6.58 -1.55
CA LYS A 150 1.28 6.63 -0.17
C LYS A 150 1.65 5.35 0.60
N GLY A 151 1.40 4.17 0.02
CA GLY A 151 1.78 2.88 0.63
C GLY A 151 3.29 2.75 0.83
N LYS A 152 4.10 3.11 -0.18
CA LYS A 152 5.57 3.18 -0.08
C LYS A 152 6.04 3.99 1.13
N THR A 153 5.40 5.12 1.39
CA THR A 153 5.75 6.01 2.50
C THR A 153 5.42 5.39 3.86
N ALA A 154 4.27 4.72 3.98
CA ALA A 154 3.91 3.96 5.18
C ALA A 154 4.89 2.81 5.43
N VAL A 155 5.11 1.95 4.42
CA VAL A 155 6.05 0.81 4.50
C VAL A 155 7.47 1.24 4.87
N ALA A 156 7.96 2.37 4.35
CA ALA A 156 9.26 2.93 4.73
C ALA A 156 9.30 3.36 6.21
N ALA A 157 8.25 4.00 6.72
CA ALA A 157 8.15 4.37 8.13
C ALA A 157 8.07 3.15 9.04
N HIS A 158 7.24 2.16 8.68
CA HIS A 158 7.09 0.89 9.40
C HIS A 158 8.40 0.10 9.45
N LYS A 159 9.13 -0.02 8.33
CA LYS A 159 10.47 -0.61 8.28
C LYS A 159 11.43 0.02 9.29
N ASN A 160 11.48 1.35 9.31
CA ASN A 160 12.39 2.08 10.20
C ASN A 160 12.00 1.89 11.67
N MET A 161 10.71 1.98 11.98
CA MET A 161 10.18 1.67 13.32
C MET A 161 10.53 0.23 13.74
N ALA A 162 10.35 -0.74 12.86
CA ALA A 162 10.65 -2.15 13.14
C ALA A 162 12.14 -2.37 13.41
N TYR A 163 13.01 -1.74 12.61
CA TYR A 163 14.46 -1.81 12.75
C TYR A 163 14.96 -1.16 14.04
N ASP A 164 14.43 0.01 14.39
CA ASP A 164 14.80 0.73 15.61
C ASP A 164 14.26 0.07 16.89
N LEU A 165 13.15 -0.65 16.80
CA LEU A 165 12.63 -1.50 17.88
C LEU A 165 13.46 -2.78 18.02
N LYS A 166 13.74 -3.49 16.93
CA LYS A 166 14.56 -4.72 16.92
C LYS A 166 15.93 -4.52 17.58
N LYS A 167 16.54 -3.33 17.42
CA LYS A 167 17.81 -2.95 18.06
C LYS A 167 17.77 -2.82 19.59
N LYS A 168 16.58 -2.76 20.20
CA LYS A 168 16.37 -2.46 21.63
C LYS A 168 15.87 -3.68 22.43
N LEU A 169 15.78 -4.84 21.79
CA LEU A 169 15.33 -6.12 22.36
C LEU A 169 16.54 -7.03 22.66
#